data_AF-A0A0D2YJ70-F1
#
_entry.id   AF-A0A0D2YJ70-F1
#
_cell.length_a   1.000
_cell.length_b   1.000
_cell.length_c   1.000
_cell.angle_alpha   90.00
_cell.angle_beta   90.00
_cell.angle_gamma   90.00
#
_symmetry.space_group_name_H-M   'P 1'
#
loop_
_entity.id
_entity.type
_entity.pdbx_description
1 polymer ?
#
loop_
_entity_poly.entity_id
_entity_poly.type
_entity_poly.pdbx_seq_one_letter_code
_entity_poly.pdbx_strand_id
1 'polypeptide(L)'
;MLALATLGKYVASAANGGHLSASGTSANDAYAFSSVYVPNAGTLQLARSNQYVTADQSGASALSATRATASTWERFIIRQKIGESQGVYSIKAASNGKYVRVGGDGALVNDGAVENDATGFRFVKA
;
A
#
# COMPACT_ATOMS: atom_id res chain seq x y z
N MET A 1 -1.02 -0.60 10.77
CA MET A 1 -2.05 -0.40 9.71
C MET A 1 -1.62 0.69 8.74
N LEU A 2 -2.21 0.72 7.54
CA LEU A 2 -1.92 1.73 6.52
C LEU A 2 -3.15 2.64 6.31
N ALA A 3 -2.99 3.94 6.55
CA ALA A 3 -4.04 4.95 6.43
C ALA A 3 -3.68 6.00 5.37
N LEU A 4 -4.69 6.58 4.70
CA LEU A 4 -4.50 7.73 3.83
C LEU A 4 -4.22 8.99 4.63
N ALA A 5 -3.25 9.79 4.18
CA ALA A 5 -2.90 11.04 4.86
C ALA A 5 -3.98 12.12 4.78
N THR A 6 -4.78 12.13 3.71
CA THR A 6 -5.71 13.22 3.37
C THR A 6 -7.18 12.96 3.71
N LEU A 7 -7.60 11.69 3.83
CA LEU A 7 -9.03 11.35 3.93
C LEU A 7 -9.43 10.62 5.22
N GLY A 8 -8.49 10.34 6.13
CA GLY A 8 -8.75 9.55 7.34
C GLY A 8 -9.24 8.12 7.07
N LYS A 9 -9.26 7.70 5.80
CA LYS A 9 -9.64 6.35 5.36
C LYS A 9 -8.48 5.39 5.51
N TYR A 10 -8.81 4.14 5.75
CA TYR A 10 -7.85 3.05 5.89
C TYR A 10 -7.81 2.20 4.62
N VAL A 11 -6.63 1.67 4.30
CA VAL A 11 -6.51 0.69 3.22
C VAL A 11 -7.14 -0.62 3.68
N ALA A 12 -8.12 -1.09 2.92
CA ALA A 12 -8.86 -2.32 3.15
C ALA A 12 -8.65 -3.28 1.97
N SER A 13 -8.60 -4.58 2.25
CA SER A 13 -8.64 -5.63 1.21
C SER A 13 -10.09 -6.08 1.05
N ALA A 14 -10.54 -6.43 -0.15
CA ALA A 14 -11.77 -7.22 -0.28
C ALA A 14 -11.60 -8.56 0.49
N ALA A 15 -12.70 -9.09 1.05
CA ALA A 15 -12.67 -10.36 1.78
C ALA A 15 -11.88 -11.45 0.99
N ASN A 16 -10.94 -12.13 1.65
CA ASN A 16 -10.06 -13.17 1.11
C ASN A 16 -8.87 -12.71 0.24
N GLY A 17 -8.27 -11.54 0.51
CA GLY A 17 -6.98 -11.17 -0.10
C GLY A 17 -7.07 -10.55 -1.50
N GLY A 18 -8.26 -10.04 -1.87
CA GLY A 18 -8.51 -9.42 -3.16
C GLY A 18 -7.88 -8.03 -3.32
N HIS A 19 -8.39 -7.27 -4.29
CA HIS A 19 -7.92 -5.92 -4.59
C HIS A 19 -7.98 -5.00 -3.34
N LEU A 20 -6.95 -4.17 -3.21
CA LEU A 20 -6.83 -3.19 -2.14
C LEU A 20 -7.54 -1.90 -2.53
N SER A 21 -8.33 -1.36 -1.61
CA SER A 21 -9.03 -0.09 -1.78
C SER A 21 -8.91 0.78 -0.52
N ALA A 22 -8.95 2.09 -0.68
CA ALA A 22 -9.00 3.02 0.44
C ALA A 22 -10.45 3.30 0.86
N SER A 23 -11.12 2.28 1.40
CA SER A 23 -12.56 2.32 1.74
C SER A 23 -12.84 2.21 3.25
N GLY A 24 -11.87 1.78 4.07
CA GLY A 24 -12.08 1.56 5.50
C GLY A 24 -12.35 2.85 6.27
N THR A 25 -13.32 2.83 7.18
CA THR A 25 -13.72 3.98 8.02
C THR A 25 -13.26 3.85 9.47
N SER A 26 -12.65 2.73 9.85
CA SER A 26 -12.14 2.47 11.21
C SER A 26 -10.88 1.62 11.20
N ALA A 27 -10.00 1.85 12.18
CA ALA A 27 -8.78 1.08 12.41
C ALA A 27 -9.03 -0.38 12.85
N ASN A 28 -10.27 -0.75 13.22
CA ASN A 28 -10.57 -2.09 13.75
C ASN A 28 -11.15 -3.08 12.73
N ASP A 29 -11.40 -2.66 11.49
CA ASP A 29 -11.81 -3.60 10.45
C ASP A 29 -10.58 -4.34 9.94
N ALA A 30 -10.40 -5.59 10.40
CA ALA A 30 -9.78 -6.79 9.78
C ALA A 30 -8.63 -6.69 8.73
N TYR A 31 -8.04 -5.52 8.48
CA TYR A 31 -7.15 -5.21 7.36
C TYR A 31 -5.84 -4.58 7.85
N ALA A 32 -5.46 -4.87 9.10
CA ALA A 32 -4.17 -4.46 9.63
C ALA A 32 -3.05 -5.03 8.75
N PHE A 33 -2.29 -4.15 8.10
CA PHE A 33 -1.05 -4.54 7.43
C PHE A 33 0.07 -4.61 8.47
N SER A 34 0.72 -5.76 8.54
CA SER A 34 2.02 -5.90 9.20
C SER A 34 3.09 -5.45 8.22
N SER A 35 3.80 -4.38 8.54
CA SER A 35 4.97 -3.93 7.79
C SER A 35 6.21 -4.39 8.52
N VAL A 36 6.97 -5.32 7.95
CA VAL A 36 8.35 -5.55 8.39
C VAL A 36 9.18 -4.43 7.77
N TYR A 37 9.42 -3.38 8.55
CA TYR A 37 10.23 -2.24 8.13
C TYR A 37 11.67 -2.70 7.92
N VAL A 38 12.16 -2.54 6.69
CA VAL A 38 13.59 -2.51 6.40
C VAL A 38 13.84 -1.20 5.66
N PRO A 39 14.77 -0.34 6.10
CA PRO A 39 15.09 0.86 5.35
C PRO A 39 15.51 0.48 3.93
N ASN A 40 14.97 1.20 2.94
CA ASN A 40 15.18 1.05 1.49
C ASN A 40 14.44 -0.06 0.72
N ALA A 41 13.85 -1.07 1.37
CA ALA A 41 12.90 -2.00 0.73
C ALA A 41 12.19 -2.87 1.78
N GLY A 42 10.87 -2.98 1.73
CA GLY A 42 10.09 -3.82 2.63
C GLY A 42 8.95 -4.54 1.93
N THR A 43 8.29 -5.43 2.66
CA THR A 43 7.05 -6.08 2.22
C THR A 43 5.88 -5.51 3.02
N LEU A 44 4.69 -5.52 2.41
CA LEU A 44 3.43 -5.26 3.10
C LEU A 44 2.68 -6.59 3.17
N GLN A 45 2.25 -7.01 4.35
CA GLN A 45 1.52 -8.26 4.54
C GLN A 45 0.17 -7.99 5.17
N LEU A 46 -0.89 -8.56 4.60
CA LEU A 46 -2.23 -8.53 5.17
C LEU A 46 -2.28 -9.47 6.38
N ALA A 47 -2.45 -8.94 7.60
CA ALA A 47 -2.29 -9.72 8.83
C ALA A 47 -3.31 -10.86 8.97
N ARG A 48 -4.53 -10.71 8.40
CA ARG A 48 -5.57 -11.73 8.52
C ARG A 48 -5.27 -12.99 7.72
N SER A 49 -4.68 -12.85 6.54
CA SER A 49 -4.41 -13.97 5.63
C SER A 49 -2.93 -14.33 5.55
N ASN A 50 -2.04 -13.55 6.19
CA ASN A 50 -0.59 -13.65 6.04
C ASN A 50 -0.13 -13.60 4.56
N GLN A 51 -0.90 -12.96 3.69
CA GLN A 51 -0.55 -12.81 2.27
C GLN A 51 0.11 -11.47 2.01
N TYR A 52 1.08 -11.48 1.12
CA TYR A 52 1.84 -10.30 0.72
C TYR A 52 1.10 -9.49 -0.34
N VAL A 53 1.13 -8.17 -0.16
CA VAL A 53 0.64 -7.22 -1.15
C VAL A 53 1.52 -7.29 -2.39
N THR A 54 0.89 -7.49 -3.53
CA THR A 54 1.48 -7.69 -4.85
C THR A 54 1.13 -6.51 -5.73
N ALA A 55 2.15 -5.91 -6.32
CA ALA A 55 2.03 -4.85 -7.30
C ALA A 55 2.40 -5.39 -8.69
N ASP A 56 1.40 -5.50 -9.57
CA ASP A 56 1.59 -6.01 -10.93
C ASP A 56 2.54 -5.12 -11.75
N GLN A 57 3.27 -5.73 -12.67
CA GLN A 57 4.25 -5.03 -13.51
C GLN A 57 3.61 -3.94 -14.39
N SER A 58 2.40 -4.15 -14.90
CA SER A 58 1.72 -3.19 -15.77
C SER A 58 1.33 -1.91 -15.02
N GLY A 59 1.05 -2.03 -13.71
CA GLY A 59 0.43 -0.96 -12.91
C GLY A 59 -1.03 -0.66 -13.26
N ALA A 60 -1.63 -1.41 -14.21
CA ALA A 60 -3.01 -1.17 -14.66
C ALA A 60 -4.06 -1.83 -13.74
N SER A 61 -3.66 -2.82 -12.96
CA SER A 61 -4.51 -3.52 -12.02
C SER A 61 -4.32 -3.00 -10.60
N ALA A 62 -5.38 -3.08 -9.79
CA ALA A 62 -5.29 -2.79 -8.38
C ALA A 62 -4.37 -3.78 -7.67
N LEU A 63 -3.58 -3.28 -6.72
CA LEU A 63 -2.75 -4.09 -5.81
C LEU A 63 -3.63 -5.14 -5.13
N SER A 64 -3.09 -6.34 -4.90
CA SER A 64 -3.82 -7.43 -4.25
C SER A 64 -2.96 -8.11 -3.20
N ALA A 65 -3.55 -8.72 -2.16
CA ALA A 65 -2.81 -9.44 -1.14
C ALA A 65 -3.06 -10.95 -1.27
N THR A 66 -2.47 -11.58 -2.28
CA THR A 66 -2.80 -12.97 -2.68
C THR A 66 -1.66 -13.96 -2.52
N ARG A 67 -0.41 -13.49 -2.36
CA ARG A 67 0.77 -14.36 -2.40
C ARG A 67 1.26 -14.78 -1.02
N ALA A 68 1.53 -16.08 -0.86
CA ALA A 68 2.08 -16.64 0.39
C ALA A 68 3.59 -16.37 0.56
N THR A 69 4.31 -16.12 -0.53
CA THR A 69 5.76 -15.87 -0.53
C THR A 69 6.06 -14.61 -1.32
N ALA A 70 6.85 -13.71 -0.74
CA ALA A 70 7.28 -12.49 -1.40
C ALA A 70 8.40 -12.74 -2.41
N SER A 71 8.30 -12.09 -3.57
CA SER A 71 9.35 -11.97 -4.58
C SER A 71 9.42 -10.51 -5.04
N THR A 72 9.77 -10.25 -6.31
CA THR A 72 9.96 -8.90 -6.84
C THR A 72 8.70 -8.04 -6.79
N TRP A 73 7.51 -8.62 -6.98
CA TRP A 73 6.25 -7.87 -7.04
C TRP A 73 5.71 -7.48 -5.67
N GLU A 74 6.20 -8.10 -4.61
CA GLU A 74 5.80 -7.85 -3.23
C GLU A 74 6.78 -6.91 -2.48
N ARG A 75 7.80 -6.41 -3.18
CA ARG A 75 8.80 -5.47 -2.64
C ARG A 75 8.42 -4.02 -2.91
N PHE A 76 8.51 -3.20 -1.87
CA PHE A 76 8.18 -1.78 -1.90
C PHE A 76 9.29 -0.93 -1.28
N ILE A 77 9.59 0.21 -1.89
CA ILE A 77 10.46 1.24 -1.32
C ILE A 77 9.55 2.27 -0.65
N ILE A 78 9.72 2.44 0.67
CA ILE A 78 8.89 3.34 1.48
C ILE A 78 9.79 4.47 1.97
N ARG A 79 9.40 5.72 1.70
CA ARG A 79 10.16 6.92 2.07
C ARG A 79 9.24 8.01 2.56
N GLN A 80 9.75 8.93 3.38
CA GLN A 80 9.01 10.14 3.75
C GLN A 80 8.61 10.88 2.47
N LYS A 81 7.33 11.19 2.31
CA LYS A 81 6.83 11.90 1.13
C LYS A 81 7.33 13.34 1.15
N ILE A 82 7.91 13.79 0.03
CA ILE A 82 8.39 15.16 -0.12
C ILE A 82 7.22 16.16 0.01
N GLY A 83 7.43 17.21 0.79
CA GLY A 83 6.44 18.29 0.97
C GLY A 83 5.30 17.98 1.94
N GLU A 84 5.29 16.79 2.55
CA GLU A 84 4.27 16.38 3.51
C GLU A 84 4.77 16.43 4.95
N SER A 85 3.82 16.44 5.89
CA SER A 85 4.13 16.35 7.32
C SER A 85 4.90 15.06 7.66
N GLN A 86 5.72 15.12 8.71
CA GLN A 86 6.44 13.96 9.22
C GLN A 86 5.50 12.78 9.48
N GLY A 87 5.93 11.57 9.10
CA GLY A 87 5.14 10.35 9.24
C GLY A 87 4.15 10.09 8.10
N VAL A 88 4.19 10.91 7.04
CA VAL A 88 3.51 10.65 5.76
C VAL A 88 4.53 10.09 4.77
N TYR A 89 4.25 8.93 4.21
CA TYR A 89 5.17 8.18 3.37
C TYR A 89 4.64 8.01 1.95
N SER A 90 5.56 8.07 0.99
CA SER A 90 5.35 7.60 -0.38
C SER A 90 5.80 6.14 -0.47
N ILE A 91 5.12 5.37 -1.32
CA ILE A 91 5.38 3.94 -1.54
C ILE A 91 5.65 3.73 -3.02
N LYS A 92 6.78 3.13 -3.36
CA LYS A 92 7.19 2.83 -4.74
C LYS A 92 7.30 1.32 -4.93
N ALA A 93 6.62 0.78 -5.93
CA ALA A 93 6.65 -0.64 -6.25
C ALA A 93 7.98 -1.01 -6.91
N ALA A 94 8.64 -2.08 -6.43
CA ALA A 94 9.88 -2.56 -7.02
C ALA A 94 9.66 -3.28 -8.36
N SER A 95 8.44 -3.78 -8.63
CA SER A 95 8.10 -4.42 -9.91
C SER A 95 8.34 -3.48 -11.08
N ASN A 96 7.73 -2.29 -11.05
CA ASN A 96 7.75 -1.38 -12.18
C ASN A 96 8.38 -0.01 -11.89
N GLY A 97 8.87 0.21 -10.67
CA GLY A 97 9.50 1.48 -10.30
C GLY A 97 8.53 2.66 -10.29
N LYS A 98 7.21 2.42 -10.18
CA LYS A 98 6.19 3.46 -10.10
C LYS A 98 5.65 3.60 -8.67
N TYR A 99 5.02 4.73 -8.40
CA TYR A 99 4.48 5.06 -7.10
C TYR A 99 3.04 4.56 -6.94
N VAL A 100 2.73 4.12 -5.72
CA VAL A 100 1.39 3.70 -5.34
C VAL A 100 0.52 4.94 -5.10
N ARG A 101 -0.64 4.95 -5.74
CA ARG A 101 -1.67 5.98 -5.55
C ARG A 101 -3.06 5.35 -5.45
N VAL A 102 -4.00 6.14 -4.97
CA VAL A 102 -5.42 5.80 -5.00
C VAL A 102 -6.01 6.25 -6.35
N GLY A 103 -6.60 5.31 -7.08
CA GLY A 103 -7.36 5.54 -8.30
C GLY A 103 -8.68 6.28 -8.04
N GLY A 104 -9.33 6.76 -9.11
CA GLY A 104 -10.60 7.49 -8.98
C GLY A 104 -11.74 6.66 -8.38
N ASP A 105 -11.65 5.34 -8.50
CA ASP A 105 -12.54 4.34 -7.91
C ASP A 105 -12.16 3.93 -6.48
N GLY A 106 -11.10 4.52 -5.92
CA GLY A 106 -10.59 4.19 -4.59
C GLY A 106 -9.63 3.00 -4.55
N ALA A 107 -9.33 2.34 -5.68
CA ALA A 107 -8.38 1.23 -5.73
C ALA A 107 -6.94 1.71 -5.53
N LEU A 108 -6.08 0.92 -4.89
CA LEU A 108 -4.65 1.20 -4.87
C LEU A 108 -4.01 0.67 -6.14
N VAL A 109 -3.33 1.53 -6.91
CA VAL A 109 -2.65 1.19 -8.16
C VAL A 109 -1.20 1.70 -8.14
N ASN A 110 -0.27 0.97 -8.78
CA ASN A 110 1.14 1.33 -8.89
C ASN A 110 1.48 1.92 -10.27
N ASP A 111 0.84 3.01 -10.65
CA ASP A 111 1.03 3.68 -11.95
C ASP A 111 1.52 5.13 -11.84
N GLY A 112 1.74 5.67 -10.64
CA GLY A 112 2.28 7.02 -10.45
C GLY A 112 3.69 7.15 -11.03
N ALA A 113 3.90 8.05 -11.99
CA ALA A 113 5.16 8.19 -12.71
C ALA A 113 6.22 8.88 -11.86
N VAL A 114 5.81 9.84 -11.03
CA VAL A 114 6.68 10.59 -10.12
C VAL A 114 6.14 10.53 -8.68
N GLU A 115 6.98 10.89 -7.71
CA GLU A 115 6.57 10.85 -6.30
C GLU A 115 5.39 11.78 -5.99
N ASN A 116 5.25 12.88 -6.75
CA ASN A 116 4.14 13.79 -6.58
C ASN A 116 2.79 13.11 -6.82
N ASP A 117 2.74 12.16 -7.76
CA ASP A 117 1.54 11.36 -8.08
C ASP A 117 1.18 10.38 -6.96
N ALA A 118 2.14 10.05 -6.08
CA ALA A 118 1.95 9.09 -5.02
C ALA A 118 0.91 9.60 -4.01
N THR A 119 0.03 8.71 -3.57
CA THR A 119 -0.78 9.02 -2.39
C THR A 119 0.09 8.96 -1.13
N GLY A 120 -0.13 9.91 -0.21
CA GLY A 120 0.55 9.91 1.09
C GLY A 120 -0.09 8.91 2.05
N PHE A 121 0.72 8.06 2.66
CA PHE A 121 0.26 7.04 3.60
C PHE A 121 0.84 7.23 4.99
N ARG A 122 0.08 6.90 6.04
CA ARG A 122 0.54 6.85 7.42
C ARG A 122 0.55 5.41 7.93
N PHE A 123 1.61 5.02 8.61
CA PHE A 123 1.65 3.79 9.40
C PHE A 123 1.13 4.10 10.80
N VAL A 124 -0.01 3.53 11.14
CA VAL A 124 -0.63 3.71 12.47
C VAL A 124 -0.59 2.40 13.24
N LYS A 125 -0.40 2.48 14.56
CA LYS A 125 -0.52 1.32 15.44
C LYS A 125 -1.98 0.82 15.39
N ALA A 126 -2.15 -0.50 15.36
CA ALA A 126 -3.46 -1.10 15.57
C ALA A 126 -3.89 -0.91 17.04
#